data_AF-A0A7Y1T8T8-F1
#
_entry.id   AF-A0A7Y1T8T8-F1
#
_cell.length_a   1.000
_cell.length_b   1.000
_cell.length_c   1.000
_cell.angle_alpha   90.00
_cell.angle_beta   90.00
_cell.angle_gamma   90.00
#
_symmetry.space_group_name_H-M   'P 1'
#
loop_
_entity.id
_entity.type
_entity.pdbx_description
1 polymer ?
#
loop_
_entity_poly.entity_id
_entity_poly.type
_entity_poly.pdbx_seq_one_letter_code
_entity_poly.pdbx_strand_id
1 'polypeptide(L)'
;MAACKPAISDQRPGKLIFLARRNTRRAYNEEQVFGILQPYGFKKVYFENLNFADQVRTAHAAEVLAGPTGAAWTNLLFCRPGAKALCWMACENGEFAAYSTIAHEAGVNMKFLQYEAGFETTEELYSHRYQIDETRIYEGLQALQIGVSE
;
A
#
# COMPACT_ATOMS: atom_id res chain seq x y z
N MET A 1 -3.86 -15.49 39.23
CA MET A 1 -3.24 -14.22 38.77
C MET A 1 -2.92 -14.37 37.29
N ALA A 2 -3.78 -13.87 36.40
CA ALA A 2 -3.57 -13.94 34.96
C ALA A 2 -2.84 -12.66 34.51
N ALA A 3 -1.69 -12.83 33.87
CA ALA A 3 -0.85 -11.75 33.38
C ALA A 3 -1.60 -10.91 32.33
N CYS A 4 -1.69 -9.61 32.59
CA CYS A 4 -2.22 -8.61 31.67
C CYS A 4 -1.33 -8.56 30.42
N LYS A 5 -1.91 -8.78 29.23
CA LYS A 5 -1.22 -8.56 27.94
C LYS A 5 -0.74 -7.11 27.89
N PRO A 6 0.46 -6.84 27.33
CA PRO A 6 0.99 -5.48 27.28
C PRO A 6 0.07 -4.60 26.44
N ALA A 7 -0.11 -3.36 26.92
CA ALA A 7 -0.89 -2.33 26.27
C ALA A 7 -0.38 -2.10 24.83
N ILE A 8 -1.33 -2.09 23.89
CA ILE A 8 -1.12 -1.71 22.49
C ILE A 8 -0.46 -0.33 22.50
N SER A 9 0.79 -0.25 22.02
CA SER A 9 1.49 1.02 21.86
C SER A 9 0.67 1.94 20.96
N ASP A 10 0.75 3.25 21.20
CA ASP A 10 0.01 4.34 20.55
C ASP A 10 0.26 4.41 19.01
N GLN A 11 -0.14 3.36 18.30
CA GLN A 11 -0.15 3.24 16.86
C GLN A 11 -1.47 3.82 16.37
N ARG A 12 -1.70 5.12 16.57
CA ARG A 12 -2.73 5.79 15.79
C ARG A 12 -2.36 5.56 14.32
N PRO A 13 -3.21 4.87 13.54
CA PRO A 13 -2.91 4.61 12.14
C PRO A 13 -2.59 5.95 11.50
N GLY A 14 -1.42 6.03 10.86
CA GLY A 14 -1.03 7.24 10.14
C GLY A 14 -2.07 7.50 9.06
N LYS A 15 -2.41 8.78 8.83
CA LYS A 15 -3.24 9.17 7.70
C LYS A 15 -2.65 8.70 6.36
N LEU A 16 -1.32 8.59 6.29
CA LEU A 16 -0.59 8.07 5.15
C LEU A 16 -0.02 6.69 5.49
N ILE A 17 -0.49 5.69 4.77
CA ILE A 17 -0.22 4.28 5.04
C ILE A 17 0.61 3.68 3.90
N PHE A 18 1.73 3.08 4.27
CA PHE A 18 2.47 2.20 3.38
C PHE A 18 2.08 0.75 3.66
N LEU A 19 1.56 0.06 2.66
CA LEU A 19 1.17 -1.35 2.74
C LEU A 19 2.43 -2.23 2.70
N ALA A 20 3.06 -2.37 3.86
CA ALA A 20 4.24 -3.21 4.03
C ALA A 20 3.85 -4.68 4.07
N ARG A 21 4.79 -5.56 3.72
CA ARG A 21 4.61 -7.02 3.74
C ARG A 21 5.79 -7.69 4.39
N ARG A 22 5.55 -8.71 5.21
CA ARG A 22 6.66 -9.53 5.77
C ARG A 22 7.10 -10.68 4.86
N ASN A 23 6.32 -11.00 3.84
CA ASN A 23 6.61 -12.11 2.95
C ASN A 23 7.79 -11.79 2.02
N THR A 24 8.73 -12.73 1.89
CA THR A 24 9.88 -12.63 0.98
C THR A 24 9.54 -12.95 -0.47
N ARG A 25 8.37 -13.54 -0.75
CA ARG A 25 7.87 -13.72 -2.12
C ARG A 25 7.64 -12.35 -2.76
N ARG A 26 8.13 -12.19 -3.98
CA ARG A 26 8.09 -10.92 -4.73
C ARG A 26 8.79 -9.76 -4.01
N ALA A 27 9.87 -10.05 -3.29
CA ALA A 27 10.65 -9.01 -2.62
C ALA A 27 11.13 -7.98 -3.64
N TYR A 28 11.13 -6.72 -3.23
CA TYR A 28 11.60 -5.59 -4.02
C TYR A 28 12.45 -4.68 -3.13
N ASN A 29 12.89 -3.55 -3.67
CA ASN A 29 13.59 -2.51 -2.94
C ASN A 29 12.70 -1.74 -1.93
N GLU A 30 12.00 -2.47 -1.05
CA GLU A 30 11.02 -1.90 -0.12
C GLU A 30 11.61 -0.82 0.79
N GLU A 31 12.82 -1.01 1.33
CA GLU A 31 13.44 -0.03 2.22
C GLU A 31 13.84 1.27 1.49
N GLN A 32 14.29 1.17 0.23
CA GLN A 32 14.59 2.35 -0.58
C GLN A 32 13.31 3.13 -0.87
N VAL A 33 12.26 2.44 -1.31
CA VAL A 33 10.94 3.04 -1.55
C VAL A 33 10.36 3.66 -0.27
N PHE A 34 10.45 2.97 0.86
CA PHE A 34 9.96 3.51 2.12
C PHE A 34 10.77 4.73 2.58
N GLY A 35 12.08 4.76 2.33
CA GLY A 35 12.92 5.92 2.59
C GLY A 35 12.44 7.19 1.87
N ILE A 36 11.86 7.05 0.68
CA ILE A 36 11.23 8.15 -0.07
C ILE A 36 9.90 8.57 0.55
N LEU A 37 9.08 7.62 0.98
CA LEU A 37 7.74 7.87 1.52
C LEU A 37 7.77 8.42 2.95
N GLN A 38 8.78 8.05 3.74
CA GLN A 38 8.86 8.40 5.16
C GLN A 38 8.85 9.92 5.41
N PRO A 39 9.60 10.77 4.68
CA PRO A 39 9.51 12.24 4.80
C PRO A 39 8.11 12.82 4.55
N TYR A 40 7.27 12.16 3.77
CA TYR A 40 5.89 12.60 3.53
C TYR A 40 4.95 12.26 4.71
N GLY A 41 5.42 11.48 5.69
CA GLY A 41 4.65 11.06 6.86
C GLY A 41 4.02 9.67 6.75
N PHE A 42 4.42 8.87 5.75
CA PHE A 42 3.95 7.50 5.63
C PHE A 42 4.42 6.61 6.79
N LYS A 43 3.53 5.73 7.25
CA LYS A 43 3.86 4.69 8.23
C LYS A 43 3.71 3.30 7.61
N LYS A 44 4.66 2.40 7.88
CA LYS A 44 4.52 0.99 7.51
C LYS A 44 3.37 0.37 8.31
N VAL A 45 2.39 -0.21 7.62
CA VAL A 45 1.32 -1.00 8.23
C VAL A 45 1.35 -2.39 7.61
N TYR A 46 1.40 -3.40 8.48
CA TYR A 46 1.33 -4.81 8.13
C TYR A 46 -0.10 -5.29 8.41
N PHE A 47 -0.97 -5.22 7.41
CA PHE A 47 -2.39 -5.59 7.56
C PHE A 47 -2.56 -7.05 7.99
N GLU A 48 -1.62 -7.93 7.65
CA GLU A 48 -1.61 -9.33 8.09
C GLU A 48 -1.50 -9.51 9.62
N ASN A 49 -1.03 -8.50 10.34
CA ASN A 49 -0.92 -8.53 11.81
C ASN A 49 -2.13 -7.92 12.53
N LEU A 50 -3.05 -7.30 11.79
CA LEU A 50 -4.22 -6.65 12.34
C LEU A 50 -5.40 -7.62 12.33
N ASN A 51 -6.17 -7.64 13.42
CA ASN A 51 -7.50 -8.26 13.36
C ASN A 51 -8.42 -7.45 12.44
N PHE A 52 -9.52 -8.06 12.01
CA PHE A 52 -10.43 -7.43 11.05
C PHE A 52 -10.93 -6.04 11.49
N ALA A 53 -11.31 -5.88 12.76
CA ALA A 53 -11.80 -4.60 13.25
C ALA A 53 -10.70 -3.51 13.23
N ASP A 54 -9.45 -3.87 13.50
CA ASP A 54 -8.29 -2.98 13.36
C ASP A 54 -7.97 -2.67 11.89
N GLN A 55 -8.10 -3.63 10.98
CA GLN A 55 -7.97 -3.38 9.54
C GLN A 55 -8.99 -2.34 9.07
N VAL A 56 -10.27 -2.50 9.43
CA VAL A 56 -11.34 -1.55 9.10
C VAL A 56 -11.05 -0.17 9.68
N ARG A 57 -10.71 -0.07 10.97
CA ARG A 57 -10.37 1.21 11.62
C ARG A 57 -9.19 1.91 10.93
N THR A 58 -8.19 1.13 10.56
CA THR A 58 -6.96 1.63 9.93
C THR A 58 -7.23 2.16 8.53
N ALA A 59 -7.96 1.39 7.72
CA ALA A 59 -8.36 1.79 6.38
C ALA A 59 -9.33 3.00 6.38
N HIS A 60 -10.27 3.04 7.31
CA HIS A 60 -11.20 4.16 7.46
C HIS A 60 -10.51 5.47 7.87
N ALA A 61 -9.40 5.38 8.62
CA ALA A 61 -8.60 6.55 9.01
C ALA A 61 -7.58 7.00 7.94
N ALA A 62 -7.38 6.19 6.89
CA ALA A 62 -6.40 6.47 5.86
C ALA A 62 -6.86 7.59 4.91
N GLU A 63 -6.01 8.58 4.72
CA GLU A 63 -6.11 9.59 3.66
C GLU A 63 -5.36 9.15 2.41
N VAL A 64 -4.25 8.42 2.57
CA VAL A 64 -3.46 7.86 1.48
C VAL A 64 -3.03 6.44 1.80
N LEU A 65 -3.17 5.53 0.83
CA LEU A 65 -2.58 4.19 0.87
C LEU A 65 -1.61 4.04 -0.29
N ALA A 66 -0.40 3.55 -0.03
CA ALA A 66 0.61 3.31 -1.04
C ALA A 66 1.25 1.93 -0.86
N GLY A 67 1.44 1.15 -1.93
CA GLY A 67 2.00 -0.19 -1.78
C GLY A 67 1.92 -1.10 -3.01
N PRO A 68 2.55 -2.28 -2.95
CA PRO A 68 2.52 -3.25 -4.04
C PRO A 68 1.14 -3.89 -4.18
N THR A 69 0.82 -4.41 -5.38
CA THR A 69 -0.32 -5.31 -5.57
C THR A 69 -0.38 -6.42 -4.52
N GLY A 70 -1.57 -6.71 -3.99
CA GLY A 70 -1.77 -7.70 -2.93
C GLY A 70 -3.15 -7.60 -2.26
N ALA A 71 -3.48 -8.58 -1.41
CA ALA A 71 -4.80 -8.68 -0.78
C ALA A 71 -5.15 -7.50 0.14
N ALA A 72 -4.15 -6.79 0.67
CA ALA A 72 -4.38 -5.63 1.55
C ALA A 72 -5.20 -4.52 0.87
N TRP A 73 -5.15 -4.40 -0.47
CA TRP A 73 -5.96 -3.45 -1.24
C TRP A 73 -7.47 -3.69 -1.16
N THR A 74 -7.93 -4.87 -0.72
CA THR A 74 -9.36 -5.09 -0.46
C THR A 74 -9.90 -4.19 0.64
N ASN A 75 -9.03 -3.70 1.53
CA ASN A 75 -9.40 -2.75 2.58
C ASN A 75 -9.81 -1.37 2.06
N LEU A 76 -9.61 -1.06 0.77
CA LEU A 76 -10.15 0.14 0.15
C LEU A 76 -11.66 0.29 0.34
N LEU A 77 -12.38 -0.84 0.45
CA LEU A 77 -13.82 -0.86 0.74
C LEU A 77 -14.20 -0.11 2.02
N PHE A 78 -13.29 0.00 2.98
CA PHE A 78 -13.51 0.64 4.27
C PHE A 78 -12.95 2.07 4.34
N CYS A 79 -12.29 2.54 3.28
CA CYS A 79 -11.79 3.90 3.21
C CYS A 79 -12.92 4.91 3.10
N ARG A 80 -12.64 6.15 3.52
CA ARG A 80 -13.57 7.26 3.29
C ARG A 80 -13.49 7.72 1.83
N PRO A 81 -14.62 8.13 1.22
CA PRO A 81 -14.60 8.77 -0.08
C PRO A 81 -13.64 9.97 -0.09
N GLY A 82 -12.85 10.08 -1.17
CA GLY A 82 -11.80 11.08 -1.32
C GLY A 82 -10.41 10.64 -0.83
N ALA A 83 -10.28 9.47 -0.20
CA ALA A 83 -8.97 8.88 0.06
C ALA A 83 -8.21 8.64 -1.26
N LYS A 84 -6.89 8.62 -1.19
CA LYS A 84 -5.98 8.44 -2.34
C LYS A 84 -5.29 7.09 -2.25
N ALA A 85 -5.04 6.47 -3.40
CA ALA A 85 -4.39 5.17 -3.48
C ALA A 85 -3.31 5.18 -4.57
N LEU A 86 -2.10 4.74 -4.23
CA LEU A 86 -0.98 4.59 -5.15
C LEU A 86 -0.50 3.13 -5.17
N CYS A 87 -0.81 2.40 -6.23
CA CYS A 87 -0.54 0.96 -6.31
C CYS A 87 0.59 0.64 -7.28
N TRP A 88 1.63 -0.08 -6.81
CA TRP A 88 2.69 -0.59 -7.67
C TRP A 88 2.18 -1.84 -8.40
N MET A 89 1.96 -1.71 -9.70
CA MET A 89 1.41 -2.76 -10.56
C MET A 89 2.39 -3.07 -11.70
N ALA A 90 2.69 -4.35 -11.90
CA ALA A 90 3.49 -4.78 -13.04
C ALA A 90 2.70 -4.51 -14.34
N CYS A 91 3.35 -4.06 -15.41
CA CYS A 91 2.72 -3.89 -16.72
C CYS A 91 2.06 -5.20 -17.19
N GLU A 92 2.67 -6.32 -16.85
CA GLU A 92 2.25 -7.69 -17.14
C GLU A 92 0.96 -8.10 -16.41
N ASN A 93 0.56 -7.33 -15.39
CA ASN A 93 -0.72 -7.45 -14.69
C ASN A 93 -1.78 -6.45 -15.19
N GLY A 94 -1.56 -5.77 -16.33
CA GLY A 94 -2.33 -4.61 -16.77
C GLY A 94 -3.85 -4.78 -16.92
N GLU A 95 -4.36 -6.02 -16.98
CA GLU A 95 -5.80 -6.30 -17.06
C GLU A 95 -6.47 -6.55 -15.70
N PHE A 96 -5.72 -6.53 -14.60
CA PHE A 96 -6.28 -6.81 -13.26
C PHE A 96 -7.05 -5.62 -12.69
N ALA A 97 -8.36 -5.57 -12.96
CA ALA A 97 -9.23 -4.46 -12.56
C ALA A 97 -9.76 -4.51 -11.11
N ALA A 98 -9.53 -5.58 -10.34
CA ALA A 98 -10.24 -5.77 -9.06
C ALA A 98 -10.03 -4.60 -8.07
N TYR A 99 -8.81 -4.06 -8.00
CA TYR A 99 -8.51 -2.95 -7.09
C TYR A 99 -9.11 -1.62 -7.56
N SER A 100 -9.12 -1.35 -8.87
CA SER A 100 -9.71 -0.12 -9.41
C SER A 100 -11.24 -0.15 -9.31
N THR A 101 -11.88 -1.32 -9.45
CA THR A 101 -13.31 -1.48 -9.19
C THR A 101 -13.65 -1.16 -7.74
N ILE A 102 -12.93 -1.75 -6.76
CA ILE A 102 -13.17 -1.45 -5.34
C ILE A 102 -12.92 0.04 -5.04
N ALA A 103 -11.86 0.60 -5.59
CA ALA A 103 -11.56 2.02 -5.43
C ALA A 103 -12.69 2.91 -5.95
N HIS A 104 -13.22 2.60 -7.13
CA HIS A 104 -14.34 3.33 -7.73
C HIS A 104 -15.58 3.28 -6.83
N GLU A 105 -15.99 2.09 -6.39
CA GLU A 105 -17.16 1.91 -5.52
C GLU A 105 -17.00 2.60 -4.15
N ALA A 106 -15.78 2.62 -3.60
CA ALA A 106 -15.47 3.29 -2.34
C ALA A 106 -15.24 4.81 -2.48
N GLY A 107 -15.24 5.36 -3.71
CA GLY A 107 -14.95 6.77 -3.96
C GLY A 107 -13.49 7.16 -3.70
N VAL A 108 -12.55 6.23 -3.87
CA VAL A 108 -11.11 6.42 -3.68
C VAL A 108 -10.44 6.82 -5.01
N ASN A 109 -9.63 7.87 -4.99
CA ASN A 109 -8.81 8.26 -6.14
C ASN A 109 -7.58 7.36 -6.24
N MET A 110 -7.67 6.31 -7.05
CA MET A 110 -6.60 5.34 -7.26
C MET A 110 -5.76 5.66 -8.51
N LYS A 111 -4.45 5.59 -8.35
CA LYS A 111 -3.45 5.65 -9.42
C LYS A 111 -2.56 4.41 -9.37
N PHE A 112 -2.21 3.92 -10.55
CA PHE A 112 -1.23 2.86 -10.70
C PHE A 112 0.12 3.46 -11.04
N LEU A 113 1.14 3.03 -10.33
CA LEU A 113 2.53 3.16 -10.73
C LEU A 113 2.90 1.86 -11.42
N GLN A 114 3.13 1.95 -12.72
CA GLN A 114 3.48 0.79 -13.53
C GLN A 114 5.00 0.57 -13.55
N TYR A 115 5.41 -0.69 -13.45
CA TYR A 115 6.81 -1.12 -13.60
C TYR A 115 6.88 -2.35 -14.50
N GLU A 116 8.00 -2.53 -15.19
CA GLU A 116 8.27 -3.74 -15.97
C GLU A 116 8.96 -4.75 -15.06
N ALA A 117 8.36 -5.92 -14.90
CA ALA A 117 8.95 -7.01 -14.13
C ALA A 117 9.83 -7.91 -15.01
N GLY A 118 9.57 -7.96 -16.31
CA GLY A 118 10.29 -8.76 -17.30
C GLY A 118 9.90 -10.24 -17.29
N PHE A 119 8.65 -10.55 -16.92
CA PHE A 119 8.17 -11.93 -16.77
C PHE A 119 6.98 -12.22 -17.69
N GLU A 120 6.91 -13.43 -18.24
CA GLU A 120 5.84 -13.81 -19.18
C GLU A 120 4.65 -14.43 -18.45
N THR A 121 4.87 -15.01 -17.27
CA THR A 121 3.84 -15.69 -16.50
C THR A 121 3.52 -14.98 -15.18
N THR A 122 2.29 -15.16 -14.72
CA THR A 122 1.89 -14.70 -13.39
C THR A 122 2.68 -15.41 -12.29
N GLU A 123 2.94 -16.70 -12.43
CA GLU A 123 3.75 -17.47 -11.46
C GLU A 123 5.14 -16.87 -11.26
N GLU A 124 5.83 -16.51 -12.34
CA GLU A 124 7.14 -15.86 -12.28
C GLU A 124 7.04 -14.51 -11.58
N LEU A 125 6.05 -13.69 -11.94
CA LEU A 125 5.79 -12.40 -11.30
C LEU A 125 5.47 -12.52 -9.80
N TYR A 126 4.84 -13.62 -9.37
CA TYR A 126 4.53 -13.89 -7.97
C TYR A 126 5.67 -14.59 -7.20
N SER A 127 6.76 -14.97 -7.87
CA SER A 127 7.86 -15.75 -7.27
C SER A 127 9.21 -15.06 -7.32
N HIS A 128 9.43 -14.13 -8.26
CA HIS A 128 10.71 -13.45 -8.45
C HIS A 128 10.77 -12.05 -7.86
N ARG A 129 12.01 -11.62 -7.61
CA ARG A 129 12.31 -10.26 -7.13
C ARG A 129 12.20 -9.27 -8.29
N TYR A 130 11.77 -8.05 -7.99
CA TYR A 130 11.70 -6.95 -8.95
C TYR A 130 12.20 -5.66 -8.29
N GLN A 131 12.34 -4.59 -9.06
CA GLN A 131 12.73 -3.28 -8.55
C GLN A 131 11.71 -2.23 -8.98
N ILE A 132 11.43 -1.30 -8.08
CA ILE A 132 10.67 -0.10 -8.41
C ILE A 132 11.66 1.04 -8.60
N ASP A 133 11.55 1.71 -9.74
CA ASP A 133 12.25 2.95 -10.01
C ASP A 133 11.76 4.04 -9.04
N GLU A 134 12.70 4.62 -8.29
CA GLU A 134 12.46 5.67 -7.31
C GLU A 134 11.82 6.91 -7.94
N THR A 135 12.18 7.27 -9.18
CA THR A 135 11.59 8.42 -9.88
C THR A 135 10.08 8.25 -10.05
N ARG A 136 9.61 7.03 -10.30
CA ARG A 136 8.18 6.74 -10.43
C ARG A 136 7.41 6.94 -9.13
N ILE A 137 8.04 6.74 -7.98
CA ILE A 137 7.43 7.02 -6.67
C ILE A 137 7.13 8.51 -6.55
N TYR A 138 8.10 9.38 -6.88
CA TYR A 138 7.92 10.83 -6.86
C TYR A 138 6.83 11.30 -7.83
N GLU A 139 6.83 10.78 -9.06
CA GLU A 139 5.79 11.07 -10.06
C GLU A 139 4.38 10.70 -9.54
N GLY A 140 4.25 9.53 -8.90
CA GLY A 140 2.98 9.07 -8.33
C GLY A 140 2.50 9.96 -7.17
N LEU A 141 3.41 10.37 -6.28
CA LEU A 141 3.09 11.30 -5.19
C LEU A 141 2.66 12.67 -5.72
N GLN A 142 3.34 13.19 -6.75
CA GLN A 142 2.99 14.45 -7.40
C GLN A 142 1.64 14.37 -8.11
N ALA A 143 1.36 13.29 -8.83
CA ALA A 143 0.08 13.06 -9.52
C ALA A 143 -1.11 12.99 -8.54
N LEU A 144 -0.86 12.55 -7.32
CA LEU A 144 -1.83 12.55 -6.22
C LEU A 144 -1.81 13.84 -5.38
N GLN A 145 -0.99 14.83 -5.73
CA GLN A 145 -0.83 16.09 -4.99
C GLN A 145 -0.51 15.85 -3.51
N ILE A 146 0.44 14.96 -3.22
CA ILE A 146 0.91 14.65 -1.86
C ILE A 146 2.20 15.45 -1.64
N GLY A 147 2.17 16.41 -0.72
CA GLY A 147 3.33 17.22 -0.33
C GLY A 147 4.08 16.63 0.87
N VAL A 148 5.33 17.06 1.06
CA VAL A 148 6.12 16.74 2.25
C VAL A 148 5.48 17.43 3.46
N SER A 149 5.41 16.74 4.60
CA SER A 149 4.94 17.35 5.84
C SER A 149 6.02 18.31 6.35
N GLU A 150 5.67 19.58 6.60
CA GLU A 150 6.56 20.59 7.22
C GLU A 150 7.05 20.19 8.62
#